data_AF-A0A535RAD3-F1
#
_entry.id   AF-A0A535RAD3-F1
#
_cell.length_a   1.000
_cell.length_b   1.000
_cell.length_c   1.000
_cell.angle_alpha   90.00
_cell.angle_beta   90.00
_cell.angle_gamma   90.00
#
_symmetry.space_group_name_H-M   'P 1'
#
loop_
_entity.id
_entity.type
_entity.pdbx_description
1 polymer ?
#
loop_
_entity_poly.entity_id
_entity_poly.type
_entity_poly.pdbx_seq_one_letter_code
_entity_poly.pdbx_strand_id
1 'polypeptide(L)'
;TDEYRDEVKGEVADIRNSTGARAGGAITAAAFLESAVEDGTEWAHMDIAGTFWFERDRPHAPKGPQGPAVRTLIALAERFSQA
;
A
#
# COMPACT_ATOMS: atom_id res chain seq x y z
N THR A 1 -5.46 9.49 -7.01
CA THR A 1 -5.08 9.92 -5.63
C THR A 1 -4.96 11.43 -5.51
N ASP A 2 -5.11 12.17 -6.60
CA ASP A 2 -4.99 13.64 -6.64
C ASP A 2 -5.86 14.37 -5.60
N GLU A 3 -7.07 13.87 -5.35
CA GLU A 3 -7.98 14.42 -4.32
C GLU A 3 -7.40 14.39 -2.89
N TYR A 4 -6.42 13.52 -2.61
CA TYR A 4 -5.81 13.35 -1.30
C TYR A 4 -4.41 13.97 -1.19
N ARG A 5 -3.84 14.48 -2.30
CA ARG A 5 -2.51 15.13 -2.31
C ARG A 5 -2.52 16.41 -1.46
N ASP A 6 -3.60 17.17 -1.54
CA ASP A 6 -3.77 18.39 -0.75
C ASP A 6 -3.83 18.09 0.75
N GLU A 7 -4.40 16.95 1.14
CA GLU A 7 -4.47 16.54 2.54
C GLU A 7 -3.09 16.24 3.13
N VAL A 8 -2.11 15.84 2.33
CA VAL A 8 -0.75 15.53 2.80
C VAL A 8 0.21 16.71 2.63
N LYS A 9 -0.22 17.87 2.14
CA LYS A 9 0.62 19.06 2.06
C LYS A 9 1.05 19.53 3.45
N GLY A 10 2.34 19.80 3.63
CA GLY A 10 2.86 20.32 4.89
C GLY A 10 2.71 21.84 4.99
N GLU A 11 2.60 22.34 6.23
CA GLU A 11 2.59 23.79 6.52
C GLU A 11 4.00 24.37 6.62
N VAL A 12 4.97 23.55 7.04
CA VAL A 12 6.38 23.93 7.25
C VAL A 12 7.31 23.24 6.25
N ALA A 13 7.05 21.96 5.95
CA ALA A 13 7.77 21.17 4.97
C ALA A 13 6.87 20.90 3.75
N ASP A 14 7.46 20.38 2.65
CA ASP A 14 6.72 20.12 1.41
C ASP A 14 5.55 19.15 1.61
N ILE A 15 5.73 18.15 2.48
CA ILE A 15 4.73 17.12 2.78
C ILE A 15 4.70 16.79 4.28
N ARG A 16 3.54 16.37 4.79
CA ARG A 16 3.34 15.84 6.15
C ARG A 16 3.05 14.34 6.12
N ASN A 17 3.60 13.61 7.09
CA ASN A 17 3.46 12.15 7.19
C ASN A 17 2.13 11.69 7.82
N SER A 18 1.32 12.62 8.32
CA SER A 18 0.00 12.34 8.90
C SER A 18 -0.89 13.57 8.75
N THR A 19 -2.15 13.34 8.38
CA THR A 19 -3.17 14.41 8.28
C THR A 19 -3.79 14.76 9.62
N GLY A 20 -3.54 13.95 10.66
CA GLY A 20 -4.22 14.01 11.96
C GLY A 20 -5.68 13.54 11.92
N ALA A 21 -6.25 13.25 10.74
CA ALA A 21 -7.59 12.73 10.60
C ALA A 21 -7.62 11.23 10.92
N ARG A 22 -8.70 10.79 11.59
CA ARG A 22 -8.90 9.37 11.91
C ARG A 22 -9.38 8.57 10.69
N ALA A 23 -10.18 9.18 9.82
CA ALA A 23 -10.68 8.56 8.61
C ALA A 23 -9.67 8.72 7.47
N GLY A 24 -9.63 7.77 6.54
CA GLY A 24 -8.82 7.89 5.32
C GLY A 24 -7.32 7.63 5.50
N GLY A 25 -6.89 6.98 6.60
CA GLY A 25 -5.46 6.72 6.86
C GLY A 25 -4.76 5.95 5.73
N ALA A 26 -5.39 4.92 5.17
CA ALA A 26 -4.81 4.13 4.08
C ALA A 26 -4.61 4.96 2.79
N ILE A 27 -5.60 5.78 2.42
CA ILE A 27 -5.54 6.53 1.16
C ILE A 27 -4.63 7.76 1.25
N THR A 28 -4.58 8.40 2.42
CA THR A 28 -3.65 9.52 2.69
C THR A 28 -2.21 9.02 2.81
N ALA A 29 -1.98 7.83 3.37
CA ALA A 29 -0.66 7.19 3.33
C ALA A 29 -0.24 6.84 1.89
N ALA A 30 -1.16 6.35 1.05
CA ALA A 30 -0.87 6.10 -0.36
C ALA A 30 -0.50 7.41 -1.10
N ALA A 31 -1.22 8.50 -0.87
CA ALA A 31 -0.90 9.82 -1.43
C ALA A 31 0.46 10.35 -0.94
N PHE A 32 0.81 10.09 0.33
CA PHE A 32 2.14 10.40 0.85
C PHE A 32 3.25 9.66 0.07
N LEU A 33 3.09 8.35 -0.17
CA LEU A 33 4.08 7.56 -0.91
C LEU A 33 4.20 8.00 -2.37
N GLU A 34 3.07 8.29 -3.02
CA GLU A 34 3.01 8.72 -4.42
C GLU A 34 3.74 10.06 -4.65
N SER A 35 3.83 10.93 -3.64
CA SER A 35 4.58 12.19 -3.75
C SER A 35 6.06 12.02 -4.08
N ALA A 36 6.62 10.83 -3.83
CA ALA A 36 8.00 10.48 -4.13
C ALA A 36 8.16 9.69 -5.45
N VAL A 37 7.07 9.46 -6.18
CA VAL A 37 7.08 8.75 -7.47
C VAL A 37 7.16 9.79 -8.60
N GLU A 38 8.10 9.60 -9.53
CA GLU A 38 8.27 10.48 -10.67
C GLU A 38 7.11 10.35 -11.68
N ASP A 39 6.73 11.46 -12.29
CA ASP A 39 5.67 11.50 -13.31
C ASP A 39 5.96 10.53 -14.46
N GLY A 40 4.93 9.76 -14.86
CA GLY A 40 5.05 8.76 -15.92
C GLY A 40 5.59 7.40 -15.47
N THR A 41 5.95 7.24 -14.19
CA THR A 41 6.35 5.93 -13.64
C THR A 41 5.14 5.01 -13.47
N GLU A 42 5.16 3.82 -14.08
CA GLU A 42 4.18 2.78 -13.79
C GLU A 42 4.41 2.24 -12.36
N TRP A 43 3.47 2.54 -11.46
CA TRP A 43 3.62 2.26 -10.04
C TRP A 43 2.35 1.71 -9.41
N ALA A 44 2.52 0.87 -8.39
CA ALA A 44 1.45 0.39 -7.54
C ALA A 44 1.93 0.31 -6.08
N HIS A 45 1.07 0.75 -5.16
CA HIS A 45 1.21 0.48 -3.72
C HIS A 45 0.17 -0.56 -3.28
N MET A 46 0.62 -1.51 -2.45
CA MET A 46 -0.22 -2.55 -1.88
C MET A 46 -0.13 -2.51 -0.36
N ASP A 47 -1.17 -1.99 0.30
CA ASP A 47 -1.30 -2.04 1.75
C ASP A 47 -1.78 -3.44 2.19
N ILE A 48 -0.90 -4.18 2.87
CA ILE A 48 -1.16 -5.54 3.34
C ILE A 48 -1.38 -5.64 4.85
N ALA A 49 -1.42 -4.52 5.58
CA ALA A 49 -1.48 -4.52 7.04
C ALA A 49 -2.67 -5.35 7.58
N GLY A 50 -3.84 -5.20 6.98
CA GLY A 50 -5.06 -5.91 7.37
C GLY A 50 -5.08 -7.41 7.04
N THR A 51 -4.15 -7.89 6.22
CA THR A 51 -4.13 -9.29 5.74
C THR A 51 -2.93 -10.10 6.23
N PHE A 52 -1.98 -9.45 6.92
CA PHE A 52 -0.71 -10.08 7.28
C PHE A 52 -0.85 -11.21 8.31
N TRP A 53 -1.93 -11.20 9.12
CA TRP A 53 -2.11 -12.09 10.25
C TRP A 53 -3.48 -12.76 10.27
N PHE A 54 -3.52 -14.06 10.55
CA PHE A 54 -4.76 -14.78 10.86
C PHE A 54 -4.87 -15.03 12.36
N GLU A 55 -6.00 -14.63 12.94
CA GLU A 55 -6.32 -14.81 14.36
C GLU A 55 -6.65 -16.26 14.74
N ARG A 56 -6.98 -17.09 13.73
CA ARG A 56 -7.39 -18.48 13.88
C ARG A 56 -6.98 -19.28 12.66
N ASP A 57 -6.93 -20.59 12.83
CA ASP A 57 -6.71 -21.52 11.73
C ASP A 57 -7.79 -21.35 10.64
N ARG A 58 -7.35 -21.52 9.40
CA ARG A 58 -8.17 -21.57 8.19
C ARG A 58 -7.92 -22.92 7.51
N PRO A 59 -8.84 -23.42 6.66
CA PRO A 59 -8.63 -24.67 5.93
C PRO A 59 -7.34 -24.73 5.09
N HIS A 60 -6.80 -23.57 4.71
CA HIS A 60 -5.63 -23.44 3.83
C HIS A 60 -4.40 -22.83 4.52
N ALA A 61 -4.49 -22.48 5.81
CA ALA A 61 -3.37 -21.87 6.55
C ALA A 61 -3.58 -21.89 8.07
N PRO A 62 -2.54 -22.09 8.89
CA PRO A 62 -2.62 -21.99 10.34
C PRO A 62 -2.79 -20.54 10.82
N LYS A 63 -3.15 -20.36 12.10
CA LYS A 63 -3.05 -19.08 12.82
C LYS A 63 -1.62 -18.53 12.75
N GLY A 64 -1.49 -17.21 12.61
CA GLY A 64 -0.20 -16.52 12.62
C GLY A 64 0.08 -15.70 11.35
N PRO A 65 1.37 -15.46 11.01
CA PRO A 65 1.75 -14.65 9.87
C PRO A 65 1.51 -15.40 8.54
N GLN A 66 0.97 -14.71 7.54
CA GLN A 66 0.44 -15.36 6.32
C GLN A 66 1.25 -15.12 5.04
N GLY A 67 2.14 -14.12 5.04
CA GLY A 67 2.85 -13.72 3.82
C GLY A 67 1.91 -13.37 2.66
N PRO A 68 0.94 -12.45 2.86
CA PRO A 68 0.03 -12.03 1.78
C PRO A 68 0.82 -11.50 0.59
N ALA A 69 0.19 -11.56 -0.60
CA ALA A 69 0.74 -11.12 -1.88
C ALA A 69 1.94 -11.91 -2.46
N VAL A 70 2.67 -12.74 -1.69
CA VAL A 70 3.86 -13.47 -2.19
C VAL A 70 3.54 -14.28 -3.46
N ARG A 71 2.51 -15.12 -3.43
CA ARG A 71 2.09 -15.92 -4.60
C ARG A 71 1.61 -15.05 -5.76
N THR A 72 0.94 -13.94 -5.48
CA THR A 72 0.45 -12.99 -6.48
C THR A 72 1.61 -12.30 -7.19
N LEU A 73 2.62 -11.84 -6.45
CA LEU A 73 3.79 -11.17 -7.00
C LEU A 73 4.67 -12.12 -7.82
N ILE A 74 4.83 -13.37 -7.38
CA ILE A 74 5.49 -14.42 -8.17
C ILE A 74 4.75 -14.62 -9.49
N ALA A 75 3.44 -14.84 -9.45
CA ALA A 75 2.64 -15.06 -10.65
C ALA A 75 2.65 -13.84 -11.59
N LEU A 76 2.71 -12.62 -11.05
CA LEU A 76 2.85 -11.40 -11.85
C LEU A 76 4.21 -11.35 -12.56
N ALA A 77 5.30 -11.63 -11.83
CA ALA A 77 6.65 -11.66 -12.39
C ALA A 77 6.79 -12.74 -13.48
N GLU A 78 6.20 -13.92 -13.27
CA GLU A 78 6.16 -14.99 -14.28
C GLU A 78 5.37 -14.62 -15.53
N ARG A 79 4.32 -13.79 -15.41
CA ARG A 79 3.58 -13.27 -16.57
C ARG A 79 4.38 -12.22 -17.32
N PHE A 80 5.07 -11.34 -16.61
CA PHE A 80 5.92 -10.34 -17.23
C PHE A 80 7.16 -10.92 -17.90
N SER A 81 7.66 -12.08 -17.45
CA SER A 81 8.79 -12.75 -18.13
C SER A 81 8.40 -13.50 -19.40
N GLN A 82 7.11 -13.69 -19.65
CA GLN A 82 6.58 -14.35 -20.86
C GLN A 82 6.14 -13.37 -21.94
N ALA A 83 6.10 -12.07 -21.63
CA ALA A 83 5.81 -10.97 -22.56
C ALA A 83 7.10 -10.47 -23.21
#